data_AF-A0A8D8SLP4-F1
#
_entry.id   AF-A0A8D8SLP4-F1
#
_cell.length_a   1.000
_cell.length_b   1.000
_cell.length_c   1.000
_cell.angle_alpha   90.00
_cell.angle_beta   90.00
_cell.angle_gamma   90.00
#
_symmetry.space_group_name_H-M   'P 1'
#
loop_
_entity.id
_entity.type
_entity.pdbx_description
1 polymer ?
#
loop_
_entity_poly.entity_id
_entity_poly.type
_entity_poly.pdbx_seq_one_letter_code
_entity_poly.pdbx_strand_id
1 'polypeptide(L)'
;MVLLREIFENRIISRNSDFPWPPCSPELSAPDFFLWAYLKERVYVNKPRTIQQLKNNITQEIQALGANVLRSVMENALERARLCEAGNGQHLRDVIFHV
;
A
#
# COMPACT_ATOMS: atom_id res chain seq x y z
N MET A 1 -3.41 13.93 -16.12
CA MET A 1 -4.25 13.95 -14.91
C MET A 1 -5.74 14.03 -15.20
N VAL A 2 -6.18 14.68 -16.30
CA VAL A 2 -7.62 14.81 -16.64
C VAL A 2 -8.36 13.45 -16.65
N LEU A 3 -7.87 12.47 -17.41
CA LEU A 3 -8.48 11.14 -17.49
C LEU A 3 -8.59 10.41 -16.13
N LEU A 4 -7.54 10.48 -15.30
CA LEU A 4 -7.58 9.82 -13.99
C LEU A 4 -8.58 10.52 -13.06
N ARG A 5 -8.67 11.86 -13.10
CA ARG A 5 -9.65 12.62 -12.32
C ARG A 5 -11.08 12.31 -12.74
N GLU A 6 -11.34 12.05 -14.01
CA GLU A 6 -12.68 11.64 -14.46
C GLU A 6 -13.12 10.27 -13.91
N ILE A 7 -12.17 9.35 -13.72
CA ILE A 7 -12.47 7.97 -13.27
C ILE A 7 -12.44 7.85 -11.75
N PHE A 8 -11.45 8.48 -11.11
CA PHE A 8 -11.16 8.31 -9.69
C PHE A 8 -11.53 9.52 -8.84
N GLU A 9 -11.91 10.64 -9.47
CA GLU A 9 -12.34 11.88 -8.81
C GLU A 9 -11.28 12.36 -7.79
N ASN A 10 -11.69 12.55 -6.54
CA ASN A 10 -10.85 12.98 -5.42
C ASN A 10 -10.06 11.83 -4.76
N ARG A 11 -10.11 10.61 -5.30
CA ARG A 11 -9.41 9.43 -4.76
C ARG A 11 -8.03 9.23 -5.40
N ILE A 12 -7.38 10.33 -5.77
CA ILE A 12 -6.07 10.32 -6.43
C ILE A 12 -5.03 10.86 -5.47
N ILE A 13 -4.00 10.05 -5.26
CA ILE A 13 -2.80 10.41 -4.53
C ILE A 13 -1.70 10.70 -5.57
N SER A 14 -1.34 11.97 -5.71
CA SER A 14 -0.35 12.45 -6.68
C SER A 14 0.26 13.79 -6.24
N ARG A 15 1.37 14.19 -6.83
CA ARG A 15 1.97 15.52 -6.58
C ARG A 15 1.04 16.66 -7.01
N ASN A 16 0.27 16.44 -8.08
CA ASN A 16 -0.58 17.45 -8.71
C ASN A 16 -2.08 17.11 -8.58
N SER A 17 -2.48 16.35 -7.55
CA SER A 17 -3.89 16.09 -7.21
C SER A 17 -4.40 17.07 -6.16
N ASP A 18 -5.71 17.03 -5.89
CA ASP A 18 -6.35 17.89 -4.87
C ASP A 18 -5.84 17.56 -3.46
N PHE A 19 -5.40 16.32 -3.26
CA PHE A 19 -4.57 15.91 -2.13
C PHE A 19 -3.12 15.76 -2.59
N PRO A 20 -2.25 16.78 -2.43
CA PRO A 20 -0.87 16.71 -2.86
C PRO A 20 -0.10 15.73 -1.98
N TRP A 21 0.46 14.68 -2.60
CA TRP A 21 1.26 13.68 -1.90
C TRP A 21 2.76 13.98 -2.00
N PRO A 22 3.52 13.86 -0.90
CA PRO A 22 4.96 14.10 -0.92
C PRO A 22 5.71 13.12 -1.85
N PRO A 23 6.78 13.58 -2.52
CA PRO A 23 7.61 12.71 -3.33
C PRO A 23 8.37 11.69 -2.46
N CYS A 24 8.59 10.49 -2.98
CA CYS A 24 9.42 9.45 -2.35
C CYS A 24 8.97 9.06 -0.93
N SER A 25 7.66 8.93 -0.71
CA SER A 25 7.09 8.54 0.60
C SER A 25 6.44 7.14 0.56
N PRO A 26 7.20 6.06 0.31
CA PRO A 26 6.67 4.69 0.34
C PRO A 26 6.17 4.32 1.74
N GLU A 27 6.77 4.89 2.78
CA GLU A 27 6.34 4.72 4.18
C GLU A 27 4.92 5.21 4.47
N LEU A 28 4.31 6.00 3.58
CA LEU A 28 2.96 6.51 3.75
C LEU A 28 1.94 5.78 2.87
N SER A 29 2.41 4.97 1.92
CA SER A 29 1.59 4.27 0.93
C SER A 29 1.35 2.83 1.36
N ALA A 30 0.10 2.48 1.70
CA ALA A 30 -0.28 1.13 2.12
C ALA A 30 0.15 0.01 1.15
N PRO A 31 0.08 0.19 -0.19
CA PRO A 31 0.61 -0.82 -1.10
C PRO A 31 2.11 -1.06 -0.95
N ASP A 32 2.89 0.00 -0.72
CA ASP A 32 4.35 -0.02 -0.67
C ASP A 32 4.88 -0.62 0.63
N PHE A 33 4.36 -0.17 1.78
CA PHE A 33 4.84 -0.67 3.07
C PHE A 33 4.26 -2.05 3.44
N PHE A 34 3.09 -2.43 2.91
CA PHE A 34 2.41 -3.66 3.30
C PHE A 34 2.13 -4.61 2.13
N LEU A 35 1.29 -4.20 1.16
CA LEU A 35 0.70 -5.15 0.20
C LEU A 35 1.77 -5.88 -0.63
N TRP A 36 2.77 -5.16 -1.13
CA TRP A 36 3.83 -5.77 -1.95
C TRP A 36 4.68 -6.77 -1.16
N ALA A 37 5.02 -6.44 0.09
CA ALA A 37 5.74 -7.35 0.97
C ALA A 37 4.91 -8.61 1.26
N TYR A 38 3.65 -8.44 1.64
CA TYR A 38 2.69 -9.52 1.90
C TYR A 38 2.53 -10.45 0.69
N LEU A 39 2.28 -9.88 -0.49
CA LEU A 39 2.08 -10.69 -1.70
C LEU A 39 3.36 -11.42 -2.07
N LYS A 40 4.53 -10.77 -2.03
CA LYS A 40 5.80 -11.38 -2.43
C LYS A 40 6.13 -12.62 -1.59
N GLU A 41 5.82 -12.61 -0.29
CA GLU A 41 6.05 -13.76 0.58
C GLU A 41 5.17 -14.96 0.21
N ARG A 42 3.93 -14.71 -0.24
CA ARG A 42 2.90 -15.75 -0.40
C ARG A 42 2.73 -16.28 -1.82
N VAL A 43 2.76 -15.40 -2.82
CA VAL A 43 2.43 -15.77 -4.21
C VAL A 43 3.50 -16.66 -4.85
N TYR A 44 4.67 -16.81 -4.22
CA TYR A 44 5.75 -17.67 -4.68
C TYR A 44 5.90 -18.98 -3.89
N VAL A 45 5.09 -19.21 -2.85
CA VAL A 45 5.20 -20.41 -1.97
C VAL A 45 5.11 -21.71 -2.76
N ASN A 46 4.18 -21.81 -3.71
CA ASN A 46 4.00 -22.98 -4.56
C ASN A 46 4.94 -23.03 -5.80
N LYS A 47 5.91 -22.11 -5.89
CA LYS A 47 6.90 -22.01 -6.98
C LYS A 47 6.25 -22.00 -8.38
N PRO A 48 5.40 -21.01 -8.70
CA PRO A 48 4.70 -20.95 -9.97
C PRO A 48 5.70 -20.88 -11.14
N ARG A 49 5.44 -21.64 -12.20
CA ARG A 49 6.28 -21.70 -13.41
C ARG A 49 5.69 -20.96 -14.60
N THR A 50 4.44 -20.51 -14.50
CA THR A 50 3.76 -19.75 -15.56
C THR A 50 3.19 -18.44 -15.03
N ILE A 51 3.05 -17.46 -15.93
CA ILE A 51 2.40 -16.18 -15.61
C ILE A 51 0.96 -16.40 -15.14
N GLN A 52 0.25 -17.38 -15.70
CA GLN A 52 -1.12 -17.69 -15.31
C GLN A 52 -1.20 -18.19 -13.85
N GLN A 53 -0.28 -19.05 -13.45
CA GLN A 53 -0.19 -19.51 -12.06
C GLN A 53 0.08 -18.34 -11.11
N LEU A 54 1.00 -17.45 -11.47
CA LEU A 54 1.29 -16.27 -10.65
C LEU A 54 0.08 -15.33 -10.55
N LYS A 55 -0.64 -15.07 -11.66
CA LYS A 55 -1.88 -14.28 -11.65
C LYS A 55 -2.96 -14.90 -10.76
N ASN A 56 -3.11 -16.22 -10.82
CA ASN A 56 -4.07 -16.95 -9.98
C ASN A 56 -3.70 -16.83 -8.50
N ASN A 57 -2.42 -17.03 -8.15
CA ASN A 57 -1.94 -16.87 -6.78
C ASN A 57 -2.18 -15.44 -6.24
N ILE A 58 -1.86 -14.40 -7.03
CA ILE A 58 -2.11 -13.01 -6.65
C ILE A 58 -3.61 -12.78 -6.39
N THR A 59 -4.47 -13.26 -7.29
CA THR A 59 -5.92 -13.10 -7.16
C THR A 59 -6.45 -13.79 -5.90
N GLN A 60 -5.98 -15.01 -5.63
CA GLN A 60 -6.36 -15.77 -4.43
C GLN A 60 -5.90 -15.09 -3.15
N GLU A 61 -4.64 -14.62 -3.09
CA GLU A 61 -4.12 -13.93 -1.90
C GLU A 61 -4.82 -12.59 -1.65
N ILE A 62 -5.16 -11.85 -2.70
CA ILE A 62 -5.95 -10.61 -2.58
C ILE A 62 -7.36 -10.92 -2.08
N GLN A 63 -8.02 -11.96 -2.59
CA GLN A 63 -9.36 -12.36 -2.13
C GLN A 63 -9.36 -12.87 -0.69
N ALA A 64 -8.24 -13.44 -0.24
CA ALA A 64 -8.06 -13.90 1.14
C ALA A 64 -7.82 -12.76 2.14
N LEU A 65 -7.50 -11.54 1.69
CA LEU A 65 -7.31 -10.38 2.58
C LEU A 65 -8.65 -9.98 3.21
N GLY A 66 -8.78 -10.28 4.51
CA GLY A 66 -9.94 -9.91 5.29
C GLY A 66 -10.03 -8.41 5.55
N ALA A 67 -11.25 -7.91 5.74
CA ALA A 67 -11.51 -6.49 6.03
C ALA A 67 -10.82 -6.00 7.31
N ASN A 68 -10.59 -6.88 8.30
CA ASN A 68 -9.89 -6.53 9.53
C ASN A 68 -8.42 -6.16 9.26
N VAL A 69 -7.73 -6.92 8.41
CA VAL A 69 -6.33 -6.64 8.02
C VAL A 69 -6.26 -5.31 7.30
N LEU A 70 -7.17 -5.07 6.34
CA LEU A 70 -7.22 -3.80 5.61
C LEU A 70 -7.47 -2.61 6.55
N ARG A 71 -8.32 -2.78 7.56
CA ARG A 71 -8.57 -1.75 8.57
C ARG A 71 -7.29 -1.42 9.35
N SER A 72 -6.61 -2.45 9.87
CA SER A 72 -5.36 -2.27 10.61
C SER A 72 -4.26 -1.62 9.76
N VAL A 73 -4.17 -1.98 8.47
CA VAL A 73 -3.23 -1.34 7.53
C VAL A 73 -3.54 0.14 7.35
N MET A 74 -4.82 0.52 7.24
CA MET A 74 -5.20 1.92 7.10
C MET A 74 -5.04 2.71 8.40
N GLU A 75 -5.30 2.10 9.56
CA GLU A 75 -4.99 2.69 10.87
C GLU A 75 -3.49 2.94 11.02
N ASN A 76 -2.66 1.99 10.57
CA ASN A 76 -1.21 2.15 10.55
C ASN A 76 -0.74 3.23 9.57
N ALA A 77 -1.39 3.37 8.41
CA ALA A 77 -1.10 4.45 7.46
C ALA A 77 -1.36 5.84 8.09
N LEU A 78 -2.46 6.00 8.84
CA LEU A 78 -2.73 7.23 9.58
C LEU A 78 -1.68 7.49 10.65
N GLU A 79 -1.25 6.47 11.39
CA GLU A 79 -0.24 6.63 12.42
C GLU A 79 1.13 7.01 11.83
N ARG A 80 1.53 6.36 10.72
CA ARG A 80 2.73 6.71 9.98
C ARG A 80 2.70 8.16 9.48
N ALA A 81 1.55 8.64 9.03
CA ALA A 81 1.38 10.05 8.65
C ALA A 81 1.59 11.00 9.83
N ARG A 82 1.02 10.69 11.02
CA ARG A 82 1.23 11.49 12.24
C ARG A 82 2.68 11.50 12.70
N LEU A 83 3.35 10.35 12.67
CA LEU A 83 4.78 10.26 12.98
C LEU A 83 5.63 11.06 12.01
N CYS A 84 5.25 11.07 10.73
CA CYS A 84 5.96 11.84 9.71
C CYS A 84 5.80 13.34 9.97
N GLU A 85 4.59 13.80 10.29
CA GLU A 85 4.33 15.18 10.70
C GLU A 85 5.12 15.57 11.95
N ALA A 86 5.09 14.76 13.01
CA ALA A 86 5.84 14.99 14.24
C ALA A 86 7.37 15.01 14.01
N GLY A 87 7.85 14.26 13.02
CA GLY A 87 9.24 14.24 12.56
C GLY A 87 9.58 15.34 11.54
N ASN A 88 8.72 16.34 11.33
CA ASN A 88 8.88 17.41 10.32
C ASN A 88 9.16 16.87 8.91
N GLY A 89 8.48 15.79 8.51
CA GLY A 89 8.60 15.18 7.19
C GLY A 89 9.85 14.32 6.99
N GLN A 90 10.62 14.03 8.04
CA GLN A 90 11.77 13.13 7.96
C GLN A 90 11.36 11.67 7.77
N HIS A 91 12.32 10.84 7.36
CA HIS A 91 12.11 9.41 7.19
C HIS A 91 11.68 8.76 8.51
N LEU A 92 10.64 7.92 8.44
CA LEU A 92 10.20 7.13 9.58
C LEU A 92 11.27 6.08 9.88
N ARG A 93 11.66 5.94 11.15
CA ARG A 93 12.50 4.81 11.59
C ARG A 93 11.65 3.56 11.63
N ASP A 94 12.25 2.39 11.35
CA ASP A 94 11.63 1.07 11.24
C ASP A 94 10.33 0.91 12.05
N VAL A 95 9.20 1.17 11.41
CA VAL A 95 7.89 0.96 12.03
C VAL A 95 7.61 -0.54 11.94
N ILE A 96 7.81 -1.23 13.06
CA ILE A 96 7.55 -2.65 13.24
C ILE A 96 6.04 -2.90 13.08
N PHE A 97 5.67 -3.77 12.14
CA PHE A 97 4.30 -4.27 12.03
C PHE A 97 3.98 -5.13 13.25
N HIS A 98 3.09 -4.65 14.11
CA HIS A 98 2.40 -5.52 15.07
C HIS A 98 1.21 -6.12 14.34
N VAL A 99 1.36 -7.39 13.92
CA VAL A 99 0.26 -8.24 13.43
C VAL A 99 -0.41 -8.89 14.63
#